data_AF-R6DXP5-F1
#
_entry.id   AF-R6DXP5-F1
#
_cell.length_a   1.000
_cell.length_b   1.000
_cell.length_c   1.000
_cell.angle_alpha   90.00
_cell.angle_beta   90.00
_cell.angle_gamma   90.00
#
_symmetry.space_group_name_H-M   'P 1'
#
loop_
_entity.id
_entity.type
_entity.pdbx_description
1 polymer ?
#
loop_
_entity_poly.entity_id
_entity_poly.type
_entity_poly.pdbx_seq_one_letter_code
_entity_poly.pdbx_strand_id
1 'polypeptide(L)'
;MSQAISELTSEHYANITAMKTSYSYDLLEVKGDTSIKWKDILAIYAIKTTSGEDPLEVVTLNEVKINLLREIMKEMNKISGVVTPKLVAEIKVTTDDNGNSVKQTVYVTKKVLNIYIIHLDAKQMALKYKFNDEQNKMLDELMGEEYDDLWNKLIGDSVKSYPSGGSFVGTGIFAWPLTVDGTITSYFGTRSDPITGEISTHGGTDIAAPQGTPILAAADGTVVAATWHNGYGYYVKIKHNNTYSTLYGHCSELHVSTGQKVKQGQLIAKVGSTGYSTGPHLHYEVIRNGVRVDALKFYLNKS
;
A
#
# COMPACT_ATOMS: atom_id res chain seq x y z
N MET A 1 3.29 -11.08 -17.93
CA MET A 1 2.17 -10.37 -17.28
C MET A 1 2.60 -9.77 -15.94
N SER A 2 3.13 -10.55 -15.00
CA SER A 2 3.59 -10.06 -13.69
C SER A 2 4.59 -8.89 -13.77
N GLN A 3 5.54 -8.92 -14.72
CA GLN A 3 6.44 -7.79 -14.96
C GLN A 3 5.68 -6.51 -15.35
N ALA A 4 4.75 -6.59 -16.31
CA ALA A 4 3.95 -5.44 -16.74
C ALA A 4 3.08 -4.90 -15.58
N ILE A 5 2.48 -5.78 -14.76
CA ILE A 5 1.73 -5.39 -13.56
C ILE A 5 2.63 -4.60 -12.59
N SER A 6 3.85 -5.09 -12.34
CA SER A 6 4.80 -4.40 -11.47
C SER A 6 5.22 -3.04 -12.04
N GLU A 7 5.54 -2.97 -13.33
CA GLU A 7 5.96 -1.74 -14.00
C GLU A 7 4.84 -0.68 -13.98
N LEU A 8 3.62 -1.08 -14.31
CA LEU A 8 2.46 -0.18 -14.31
C LEU A 8 2.07 0.25 -12.89
N THR A 9 2.24 -0.63 -11.89
CA THR A 9 2.09 -0.27 -10.48
C THR A 9 3.08 0.83 -10.09
N SER A 10 4.36 0.66 -10.43
CA SER A 10 5.38 1.68 -10.19
C SER A 10 5.11 2.98 -10.95
N GLU A 11 4.67 2.91 -12.22
CA GLU A 11 4.26 4.10 -13.00
C GLU A 11 3.14 4.88 -12.29
N HIS A 12 2.13 4.18 -11.76
CA HIS A 12 1.01 4.81 -11.06
C HIS A 12 1.44 5.56 -9.80
N TYR A 13 2.23 4.93 -8.92
CA TYR A 13 2.71 5.60 -7.71
C TYR A 13 3.74 6.70 -8.01
N ALA A 14 4.54 6.55 -9.06
CA ALA A 14 5.43 7.60 -9.56
C ALA A 14 4.62 8.82 -10.04
N ASN A 15 3.51 8.62 -10.75
CA ASN A 15 2.62 9.71 -11.18
C ASN A 15 2.00 10.45 -9.98
N ILE A 16 1.57 9.73 -8.94
CA ILE A 16 1.08 10.37 -7.70
C ILE A 16 2.20 11.17 -7.03
N THR A 17 3.42 10.64 -7.00
CA THR A 17 4.58 11.31 -6.42
C THR A 17 4.94 12.57 -7.20
N ALA A 18 5.01 12.48 -8.52
CA ALA A 18 5.24 13.63 -9.41
C ALA A 18 4.19 14.72 -9.20
N MET A 19 2.91 14.34 -9.08
CA MET A 19 1.83 15.25 -8.75
C MET A 19 2.05 15.94 -7.40
N LYS A 20 2.43 15.20 -6.34
CA LYS A 20 2.76 15.81 -5.03
C LYS A 20 3.86 16.85 -5.17
N THR A 21 4.91 16.55 -5.94
CA THR A 21 6.05 17.47 -6.12
C THR A 21 5.73 18.70 -6.98
N SER A 22 4.64 18.68 -7.77
CA SER A 22 4.25 19.83 -8.59
C SER A 22 3.43 20.90 -7.85
N TYR A 23 3.01 20.65 -6.60
CA TYR A 23 2.27 21.61 -5.79
C TYR A 23 3.11 22.14 -4.62
N SER A 24 2.84 23.39 -4.23
CA SER A 24 3.28 23.95 -2.94
C SER A 24 2.16 23.79 -1.91
N TYR A 25 2.44 23.07 -0.82
CA TYR A 25 1.49 22.80 0.25
C TYR A 25 2.21 22.57 1.59
N ASP A 26 1.47 22.72 2.69
CA ASP A 26 1.95 22.48 4.05
C ASP A 26 1.48 21.12 4.59
N LEU A 27 0.30 20.66 4.15
CA LEU A 27 -0.31 19.39 4.56
C LEU A 27 -0.81 18.59 3.36
N LEU A 28 -0.79 17.27 3.49
CA LEU A 28 -1.29 16.33 2.48
C LEU A 28 -2.52 15.59 3.03
N GLU A 29 -3.59 15.55 2.25
CA GLU A 29 -4.74 14.68 2.45
C GLU A 29 -4.94 13.83 1.19
N VAL A 30 -4.94 12.51 1.32
CA VAL A 30 -5.28 11.61 0.22
C VAL A 30 -6.65 10.99 0.50
N LYS A 31 -7.55 11.10 -0.48
CA LYS A 31 -8.95 10.69 -0.40
C LYS A 31 -9.23 9.65 -1.48
N GLY A 32 -9.94 8.60 -1.10
CA GLY A 32 -10.27 7.47 -1.98
C GLY A 32 -9.44 6.22 -1.70
N ASP A 33 -9.67 5.18 -2.50
CA ASP A 33 -8.88 3.95 -2.46
C ASP A 33 -7.58 4.18 -3.24
N THR A 34 -6.45 4.01 -2.56
CA THR A 34 -5.13 4.22 -3.17
C THR A 34 -4.48 2.93 -3.64
N SER A 35 -5.15 1.78 -3.47
CA SER A 35 -4.70 0.50 -4.00
C SER A 35 -5.18 0.31 -5.43
N ILE A 36 -4.39 -0.40 -6.22
CA ILE A 36 -4.77 -0.78 -7.58
C ILE A 36 -5.49 -2.13 -7.50
N LYS A 37 -6.77 -2.16 -7.92
CA LYS A 37 -7.53 -3.41 -8.01
C LYS A 37 -7.20 -4.15 -9.31
N TRP A 38 -6.06 -4.83 -9.30
CA TRP A 38 -5.56 -5.56 -10.47
C TRP A 38 -6.51 -6.64 -10.96
N LYS A 39 -7.28 -7.29 -10.08
CA LYS A 39 -8.32 -8.26 -10.48
C LYS A 39 -9.32 -7.64 -11.46
N ASP A 40 -9.92 -6.51 -11.09
CA ASP A 40 -10.90 -5.80 -11.92
C ASP A 40 -10.29 -5.34 -13.25
N ILE A 41 -9.07 -4.78 -13.21
CA ILE A 41 -8.37 -4.31 -14.41
C ILE A 41 -8.09 -5.47 -15.37
N LEU A 42 -7.61 -6.60 -14.86
CA LEU A 42 -7.26 -7.77 -15.66
C LEU A 42 -8.52 -8.45 -16.22
N ALA A 43 -9.63 -8.47 -15.49
CA ALA A 43 -10.90 -9.00 -16.00
C ALA A 43 -11.43 -8.17 -17.18
N ILE A 44 -11.41 -6.84 -17.08
CA ILE A 44 -11.77 -5.94 -18.19
C ILE A 44 -10.82 -6.12 -19.37
N TYR A 45 -9.51 -6.19 -19.11
CA TYR A 45 -8.50 -6.43 -20.14
C TYR A 45 -8.70 -7.77 -20.86
N ALA A 46 -9.00 -8.85 -20.14
CA ALA A 46 -9.25 -10.16 -20.72
C ALA A 46 -10.40 -10.10 -21.72
N ILE A 47 -11.55 -9.53 -21.33
CA ILE A 47 -12.73 -9.42 -22.21
C ILE A 47 -12.44 -8.58 -23.45
N LYS A 48 -11.70 -7.48 -23.32
CA LYS A 48 -11.34 -6.62 -24.46
C LYS A 48 -10.36 -7.29 -25.43
N THR A 49 -9.60 -8.27 -24.97
CA THR A 49 -8.61 -8.99 -25.79
C THR A 49 -9.14 -10.30 -26.36
N THR A 50 -10.20 -10.89 -25.78
CA THR A 50 -10.86 -12.09 -26.32
C THR A 50 -11.76 -11.83 -27.53
N SER A 51 -12.04 -10.57 -27.86
CA SER A 51 -12.90 -10.17 -29.00
C SER A 51 -12.18 -10.00 -30.35
N GLY A 52 -10.92 -10.44 -30.48
CA GLY A 52 -10.16 -10.40 -31.75
C GLY A 52 -10.12 -11.76 -32.45
N GLU A 53 -10.46 -11.80 -33.74
CA GLU A 53 -10.57 -13.01 -34.60
C GLU A 53 -9.24 -13.78 -34.86
N ASP A 54 -8.15 -13.52 -34.14
CA ASP A 54 -6.87 -14.20 -34.37
C ASP A 54 -6.39 -15.01 -33.15
N PRO A 55 -6.51 -16.36 -33.18
CA PRO A 55 -6.05 -17.27 -32.13
C PRO A 55 -4.54 -17.19 -31.83
N LEU A 56 -3.73 -16.61 -32.72
CA LEU A 56 -2.27 -16.51 -32.55
C LEU A 56 -1.82 -15.24 -31.81
N GLU A 57 -2.66 -14.21 -31.71
CA GLU A 57 -2.32 -13.01 -30.95
C GLU A 57 -2.38 -13.23 -29.44
N VAL A 58 -3.19 -14.19 -28.96
CA VAL A 58 -3.54 -14.41 -27.54
C VAL A 58 -2.31 -14.67 -26.64
N VAL A 59 -1.19 -15.13 -27.20
CA VAL A 59 -0.08 -15.72 -26.43
C VAL A 59 1.12 -14.77 -26.20
N THR A 60 1.23 -13.64 -26.91
CA THR A 60 2.36 -12.70 -26.71
C THR A 60 1.90 -11.32 -26.22
N LEU A 61 2.41 -10.90 -25.05
CA LEU A 61 2.33 -9.50 -24.59
C LEU A 61 3.21 -8.65 -25.51
N ASN A 62 2.62 -8.11 -26.57
CA ASN A 62 3.25 -7.07 -27.39
C ASN A 62 2.98 -5.68 -26.80
N GLU A 63 3.68 -4.66 -27.29
CA GLU A 63 3.53 -3.28 -26.79
C GLU A 63 2.07 -2.77 -26.86
N VAL A 64 1.32 -3.18 -27.89
CA VAL A 64 -0.10 -2.82 -28.06
C VAL A 64 -0.94 -3.33 -26.89
N LYS A 65 -0.73 -4.59 -26.49
CA LYS A 65 -1.41 -5.22 -25.36
C LYS A 65 -1.06 -4.59 -24.01
N ILE A 66 0.20 -4.19 -23.81
CA ILE A 66 0.61 -3.46 -22.60
C ILE A 66 0.02 -2.06 -22.58
N ASN A 67 -0.06 -1.38 -23.73
CA ASN A 67 -0.68 -0.06 -23.84
C ASN A 67 -2.17 -0.12 -23.52
N LEU A 68 -2.91 -1.12 -24.01
CA LEU A 68 -4.31 -1.31 -23.65
C LEU A 68 -4.48 -1.53 -22.13
N LEU A 69 -3.64 -2.37 -21.52
CA LEU A 69 -3.67 -2.59 -20.06
C LEU A 69 -3.39 -1.28 -19.29
N ARG A 70 -2.41 -0.50 -19.73
CA ARG A 70 -2.07 0.81 -19.17
C ARG A 70 -3.23 1.79 -19.29
N GLU A 71 -3.91 1.83 -20.43
CA GLU A 71 -5.07 2.69 -20.65
C GLU A 71 -6.23 2.31 -19.72
N ILE A 72 -6.61 1.03 -19.67
CA ILE A 72 -7.65 0.54 -18.76
C ILE A 72 -7.30 0.92 -17.32
N MET A 73 -6.06 0.69 -16.89
CA MET A 73 -5.59 1.06 -15.55
C MET A 73 -5.73 2.58 -15.29
N LYS A 74 -5.33 3.44 -16.23
CA LYS A 74 -5.45 4.90 -16.09
C LYS A 74 -6.90 5.37 -16.04
N GLU A 75 -7.77 4.75 -16.83
CA GLU A 75 -9.19 5.07 -16.82
C GLU A 75 -9.88 4.64 -15.51
N MET A 76 -9.46 3.50 -14.96
CA MET A 76 -9.98 2.97 -13.70
C MET A 76 -9.43 3.67 -12.47
N ASN A 77 -8.25 4.28 -12.54
CA ASN A 77 -7.60 4.90 -11.38
C ASN A 77 -7.27 6.37 -11.66
N LYS A 78 -8.33 7.18 -11.81
CA LYS A 78 -8.18 8.61 -12.09
C LYS A 78 -7.68 9.33 -10.85
N ILE A 79 -6.63 10.12 -11.02
CA ILE A 79 -6.02 10.91 -9.95
C ILE A 79 -6.21 12.39 -10.25
N SER A 80 -6.62 13.18 -9.26
CA SER A 80 -6.64 14.64 -9.34
C SER A 80 -6.10 15.28 -8.06
N GLY A 81 -5.57 16.50 -8.18
CA GLY A 81 -4.99 17.26 -7.07
C GLY A 81 -5.56 18.67 -7.01
N VAL A 82 -5.89 19.14 -5.81
CA VAL A 82 -6.31 20.53 -5.57
C VAL A 82 -5.74 21.03 -4.24
N VAL A 83 -5.21 22.25 -4.25
CA VAL A 83 -4.73 22.92 -3.04
C VAL A 83 -5.83 23.79 -2.49
N THR A 84 -6.21 23.57 -1.23
CA THR A 84 -7.24 24.36 -0.54
C THR A 84 -6.67 24.91 0.77
N PRO A 85 -7.02 26.15 1.18
CA PRO A 85 -6.69 26.62 2.51
C PRO A 85 -7.49 25.84 3.57
N LYS A 86 -6.86 25.53 4.71
CA LYS A 86 -7.50 24.92 5.88
C LYS A 86 -6.99 25.59 7.15
N LEU A 87 -7.91 25.98 8.03
CA LEU A 87 -7.56 26.46 9.36
C LEU A 87 -7.21 25.26 10.24
N VAL A 88 -6.01 25.27 10.82
CA VAL A 88 -5.49 24.18 11.65
C VAL A 88 -5.11 24.72 13.02
N ALA A 89 -5.51 24.01 14.07
CA ALA A 89 -5.09 24.30 15.43
C ALA A 89 -3.64 23.84 15.62
N GLU A 90 -2.78 24.74 16.07
CA GLU A 90 -1.41 24.45 16.48
C GLU A 90 -1.21 24.83 17.95
N ILE A 91 -0.38 24.07 18.65
CA ILE A 91 0.03 24.41 20.01
C ILE A 91 1.33 25.20 19.92
N LYS A 92 1.29 26.48 20.28
CA LYS A 92 2.49 27.27 20.53
C LYS A 92 2.86 27.17 21.99
N VAL A 93 4.11 26.84 22.26
CA VAL A 93 4.69 26.92 23.60
C VAL A 93 5.34 28.28 23.73
N THR A 94 4.82 29.11 24.61
CA THR A 94 5.43 30.38 25.02
C THR A 94 5.91 30.27 26.46
N THR A 95 6.80 31.18 26.87
CA THR A 95 7.24 31.26 28.26
C THR A 95 6.52 32.44 28.91
N ASP A 96 5.92 32.23 30.09
CA ASP A 96 5.36 33.33 30.88
C ASP A 96 6.47 34.16 31.57
N ASP A 97 6.08 35.26 32.19
CA ASP A 97 7.00 36.16 32.91
C ASP A 97 7.72 35.48 34.10
N ASN A 98 7.25 34.30 34.52
CA ASN A 98 7.82 33.50 35.60
C ASN A 98 8.71 32.36 35.08
N GLY A 99 8.94 32.26 33.78
CA GLY A 99 9.77 31.21 33.18
C GLY A 99 9.05 29.88 32.93
N ASN A 100 7.73 29.80 33.13
CA ASN A 100 6.96 28.57 32.90
C ASN A 100 6.53 28.45 31.44
N SER A 101 6.53 27.22 30.93
CA SER A 101 5.99 26.92 29.60
C SER A 101 4.46 26.97 29.60
N VAL A 102 3.90 27.91 28.84
CA VAL A 102 2.47 28.06 28.57
C VAL A 102 2.15 27.49 27.19
N LYS A 103 1.21 26.55 27.12
CA LYS A 103 0.69 26.02 25.86
C LYS A 103 -0.52 26.83 25.41
N GLN A 104 -0.42 27.53 24.29
CA GLN A 104 -1.51 28.27 23.69
C GLN A 104 -1.93 27.62 22.37
N THR A 105 -3.22 27.34 22.21
CA THR A 105 -3.77 26.93 20.91
C THR A 105 -3.95 28.16 20.03
N VAL A 106 -3.29 28.17 18.87
CA VAL A 106 -3.46 29.17 17.83
C VAL A 106 -4.00 28.52 16.56
N TYR A 107 -4.77 29.28 15.79
CA TYR A 107 -5.31 28.80 14.52
C TYR A 107 -4.51 29.41 13.38
N VAL A 108 -3.91 28.55 12.54
CA VAL A 108 -3.07 28.94 11.41
C VAL A 108 -3.68 28.41 10.13
N THR A 109 -3.77 29.25 9.11
CA THR A 109 -4.20 28.81 7.78
C THR A 109 -3.05 28.10 7.07
N LYS A 110 -3.26 26.83 6.74
CA LYS A 110 -2.33 25.99 5.97
C LYS A 110 -2.86 25.70 4.58
N LYS A 111 -1.96 25.58 3.61
CA LYS A 111 -2.24 25.04 2.27
C LYS A 111 -2.31 23.52 2.36
N VAL A 112 -3.45 22.94 2.04
CA VAL A 112 -3.64 21.49 2.04
C VAL A 112 -3.76 21.00 0.61
N LEU A 113 -2.84 20.15 0.18
CA LEU A 113 -2.98 19.40 -1.05
C LEU A 113 -3.95 18.23 -0.81
N ASN A 114 -5.11 18.27 -1.47
CA ASN A 114 -6.06 17.18 -1.50
C ASN A 114 -5.81 16.38 -2.79
N ILE A 115 -5.43 15.12 -2.64
CA ILE A 115 -5.36 14.17 -3.74
C ILE A 115 -6.62 13.32 -3.72
N TYR A 116 -7.34 13.27 -4.82
CA TYR A 116 -8.48 12.40 -5.01
C TYR A 116 -8.09 11.26 -5.95
N ILE A 117 -8.30 10.02 -5.50
CA ILE A 117 -8.18 8.84 -6.33
C ILE A 117 -9.58 8.27 -6.53
N ILE A 118 -10.08 8.36 -7.76
CA ILE A 118 -11.39 7.86 -8.15
C ILE A 118 -11.17 6.50 -8.81
N HIS A 119 -11.71 5.47 -8.17
CA HIS A 119 -11.67 4.11 -8.68
C HIS A 119 -12.98 3.78 -9.40
N LEU A 120 -12.90 3.39 -10.67
CA LEU A 120 -14.02 2.77 -11.38
C LEU A 120 -13.97 1.27 -11.17
N ASP A 121 -15.06 0.67 -10.71
CA ASP A 121 -15.17 -0.79 -10.62
C ASP A 121 -15.36 -1.43 -12.00
N ALA A 122 -15.21 -2.75 -12.06
CA ALA A 122 -15.37 -3.51 -13.30
C ALA A 122 -16.74 -3.29 -13.99
N LYS A 123 -17.84 -3.16 -13.23
CA LYS A 123 -19.18 -2.96 -13.82
C LYS A 123 -19.32 -1.57 -14.44
N GLN A 124 -18.77 -0.55 -13.79
CA GLN A 124 -18.71 0.81 -14.33
C GLN A 124 -17.86 0.86 -15.61
N MET A 125 -16.77 0.11 -15.67
CA MET A 125 -15.96 -0.02 -16.89
C MET A 125 -16.69 -0.77 -18.00
N ALA A 126 -17.41 -1.85 -17.68
CA ALA A 126 -18.22 -2.59 -18.64
C ALA A 126 -19.30 -1.69 -19.27
N LEU A 127 -20.00 -0.88 -18.45
CA LEU A 127 -20.96 0.12 -18.94
C LEU A 127 -20.29 1.15 -19.85
N LYS A 128 -19.12 1.66 -19.44
CA LYS A 128 -18.37 2.66 -20.22
C LYS A 128 -17.94 2.10 -21.59
N TYR A 129 -17.50 0.85 -21.62
CA TYR A 129 -17.12 0.16 -22.85
C TYR A 129 -18.28 -0.47 -23.61
N LYS A 130 -19.51 -0.34 -23.10
CA LYS A 130 -20.74 -0.86 -23.70
C LYS A 130 -20.67 -2.37 -23.95
N PHE A 131 -20.22 -3.12 -22.94
CA PHE A 131 -20.18 -4.58 -23.01
C PHE A 131 -21.59 -5.14 -23.25
N ASN A 132 -21.68 -6.11 -24.17
CA ASN A 132 -22.92 -6.84 -24.44
C ASN A 132 -23.22 -7.89 -23.35
N ASP A 133 -24.36 -8.56 -23.43
CA ASP A 133 -24.80 -9.53 -22.41
C ASP A 133 -23.82 -10.69 -22.22
N GLU A 134 -23.21 -11.19 -23.30
CA GLU A 134 -22.22 -12.26 -23.24
C GLU A 134 -20.93 -11.80 -22.54
N GLN A 135 -20.43 -10.61 -22.88
CA GLN A 135 -19.27 -10.01 -22.24
C GLN A 135 -19.51 -9.70 -20.76
N ASN A 136 -20.72 -9.26 -20.39
CA ASN A 136 -21.08 -9.04 -18.99
C ASN A 136 -21.15 -10.36 -18.22
N LYS A 137 -21.66 -11.44 -18.83
CA LYS A 137 -21.65 -12.77 -18.23
C LYS A 137 -20.22 -13.28 -18.02
N MET A 138 -19.35 -13.14 -19.02
CA MET A 138 -17.92 -13.47 -18.89
C MET A 138 -17.25 -12.64 -17.79
N LEU A 139 -17.63 -11.37 -17.63
CA LEU A 139 -17.11 -10.53 -16.56
C LEU A 139 -17.52 -11.05 -15.19
N ASP A 140 -18.79 -11.39 -14.99
CA ASP A 140 -19.28 -11.93 -13.72
C ASP A 140 -18.58 -13.26 -13.39
N GLU A 141 -18.34 -14.12 -14.38
CA GLU A 141 -17.57 -15.37 -14.23
C GLU A 141 -16.12 -15.07 -13.81
N LEU A 142 -15.39 -14.21 -14.53
CA LEU A 142 -14.00 -13.85 -14.21
C LEU A 142 -13.84 -13.18 -12.83
N MET A 143 -14.90 -12.55 -12.34
CA MET A 143 -14.93 -11.93 -11.02
C MET A 143 -15.29 -12.90 -9.89
N GLY A 144 -15.71 -14.13 -10.22
CA GLY A 144 -16.00 -15.20 -9.27
C GLY A 144 -14.81 -15.57 -8.37
N GLU A 145 -15.09 -16.17 -7.21
CA GLU A 145 -14.07 -16.62 -6.26
C GLU A 145 -13.23 -17.78 -6.83
N GLU A 146 -13.77 -18.56 -7.76
CA GLU A 146 -13.09 -19.65 -8.44
C GLU A 146 -11.88 -19.20 -9.27
N TYR A 147 -11.82 -17.91 -9.65
CA TYR A 147 -10.69 -17.32 -10.37
C TYR A 147 -9.69 -16.60 -9.44
N ASP A 148 -9.94 -16.51 -8.13
CA ASP A 148 -9.05 -15.81 -7.20
C ASP A 148 -7.64 -16.39 -7.21
N ASP A 149 -7.50 -17.72 -7.26
CA ASP A 149 -6.18 -18.36 -7.30
C ASP A 149 -5.46 -18.08 -8.63
N LEU A 150 -6.20 -18.03 -9.74
CA LEU A 150 -5.64 -17.63 -11.04
C LEU A 150 -5.15 -16.17 -11.00
N TRP A 151 -5.97 -15.26 -10.46
CA TRP A 151 -5.60 -13.85 -10.34
C TRP A 151 -4.44 -13.64 -9.38
N ASN A 152 -4.47 -14.29 -8.22
CA ASN A 152 -3.36 -14.26 -7.27
C ASN A 152 -2.09 -14.83 -7.88
N LYS A 153 -2.18 -15.85 -8.74
CA LYS A 153 -1.05 -16.31 -9.52
C LYS A 153 -0.61 -15.26 -10.52
N LEU A 154 -1.47 -14.65 -11.32
CA LEU A 154 -1.04 -13.66 -12.33
C LEU A 154 -0.47 -12.36 -11.72
N ILE A 155 -1.06 -11.90 -10.62
CA ILE A 155 -0.68 -10.70 -9.86
C ILE A 155 0.54 -11.00 -8.97
N GLY A 156 0.59 -12.21 -8.41
CA GLY A 156 1.59 -12.68 -7.44
C GLY A 156 2.72 -13.54 -8.01
N ASP A 157 2.72 -13.95 -9.29
CA ASP A 157 3.82 -14.67 -10.00
C ASP A 157 5.02 -13.76 -10.32
N SER A 158 5.30 -12.85 -9.40
CA SER A 158 6.66 -12.70 -8.91
C SER A 158 6.91 -13.68 -7.75
N VAL A 159 6.48 -14.96 -7.85
CA VAL A 159 6.97 -16.08 -7.04
C VAL A 159 8.44 -16.37 -7.40
N LYS A 160 9.29 -15.36 -7.27
CA LYS A 160 10.48 -15.59 -6.47
C LYS A 160 9.92 -15.64 -5.07
N SER A 161 9.88 -16.84 -4.48
CA SER A 161 10.04 -16.94 -3.02
C SER A 161 11.29 -16.12 -2.73
N TYR A 162 11.13 -14.84 -2.38
CA TYR A 162 12.24 -14.08 -1.89
C TYR A 162 12.60 -14.82 -0.60
N PRO A 163 13.79 -15.43 -0.51
CA PRO A 163 14.21 -15.95 0.78
C PRO A 163 14.06 -14.78 1.75
N SER A 164 13.49 -15.01 2.92
CA SER A 164 13.46 -14.01 3.98
C SER A 164 14.92 -13.60 4.21
N GLY A 165 15.31 -12.45 3.70
CA GLY A 165 16.64 -11.88 3.90
C GLY A 165 16.59 -11.32 5.29
N GLY A 166 17.34 -11.92 6.19
CA GLY A 166 17.10 -11.70 7.59
C GLY A 166 17.94 -12.64 8.42
N SER A 167 18.74 -12.04 9.28
CA SER A 167 19.30 -12.60 10.50
C SER A 167 18.19 -12.97 11.49
N PHE A 168 16.92 -12.76 11.13
CA PHE A 168 15.73 -13.12 11.91
C PHE A 168 14.99 -14.31 11.28
N VAL A 169 14.68 -15.32 12.08
CA VAL A 169 13.76 -16.43 11.76
C VAL A 169 12.46 -16.19 12.47
N GLY A 170 11.36 -16.13 11.72
CA GLY A 170 10.03 -16.00 12.31
C GLY A 170 9.60 -17.26 13.05
N THR A 171 8.77 -17.08 14.07
CA THR A 171 8.24 -18.15 14.93
C THR A 171 6.72 -18.25 14.78
N GLY A 172 6.17 -19.43 15.04
CA GLY A 172 4.75 -19.69 14.88
C GLY A 172 4.31 -19.55 13.43
N ILE A 173 3.39 -18.63 13.16
CA ILE A 173 2.85 -18.40 11.80
C ILE A 173 3.65 -17.37 11.01
N PHE A 174 4.64 -16.69 11.62
CA PHE A 174 5.28 -15.53 11.02
C PHE A 174 6.58 -15.90 10.30
N ALA A 175 6.82 -15.21 9.19
CA ALA A 175 8.09 -15.11 8.49
C ALA A 175 8.54 -13.63 8.49
N TRP A 176 9.85 -13.41 8.38
CA TRP A 176 10.40 -12.05 8.36
C TRP A 176 9.86 -11.27 7.15
N PRO A 177 9.38 -10.02 7.33
CA PRO A 177 8.61 -9.33 6.30
C PRO A 177 9.45 -8.60 5.24
N LEU A 178 10.78 -8.72 5.28
CA LEU A 178 11.68 -8.10 4.30
C LEU A 178 12.54 -9.15 3.59
N THR A 179 13.00 -8.78 2.40
CA THR A 179 13.90 -9.61 1.57
C THR A 179 15.38 -9.35 1.85
N VAL A 180 15.69 -8.48 2.81
CA VAL A 180 17.04 -8.05 3.18
C VAL A 180 17.18 -7.99 4.69
N ASP A 181 18.42 -8.12 5.17
CA ASP A 181 18.79 -7.79 6.54
C ASP A 181 18.52 -6.31 6.80
N GLY A 182 17.38 -6.01 7.40
CA GLY A 182 17.05 -4.67 7.85
C GLY A 182 17.65 -4.36 9.22
N THR A 183 17.96 -3.10 9.46
CA THR A 183 18.46 -2.66 10.78
C THR A 183 17.29 -2.17 11.62
N ILE A 184 17.11 -2.70 12.82
CA ILE A 184 16.11 -2.16 13.76
C ILE A 184 16.58 -0.79 14.23
N THR A 185 15.88 0.26 13.81
CA THR A 185 16.19 1.65 14.19
C THR A 185 15.33 2.15 15.33
N SER A 186 14.16 1.54 15.54
CA SER A 186 13.27 1.87 16.65
C SER A 186 12.49 0.65 17.12
N TYR A 187 12.47 0.46 18.44
CA TYR A 187 11.76 -0.65 19.08
C TYR A 187 10.30 -0.27 19.40
N PHE A 188 9.49 -1.29 19.68
CA PHE A 188 8.13 -1.12 20.20
C PHE A 188 8.17 -0.56 21.63
N GLY A 189 7.21 0.31 21.97
CA GLY A 189 7.04 0.84 23.33
C GLY A 189 7.40 2.33 23.48
N THR A 190 7.61 2.76 24.71
CA THR A 190 7.83 4.18 25.04
C THR A 190 9.18 4.67 24.52
N ARG A 191 9.17 5.74 23.73
CA ARG A 191 10.37 6.40 23.21
C ARG A 191 10.18 7.90 23.11
N SER A 192 11.27 8.64 22.90
CA SER A 192 11.18 10.03 22.44
C SER A 192 10.74 10.04 20.97
N ASP A 193 9.76 10.86 20.64
CA ASP A 193 9.21 11.03 19.31
C ASP A 193 10.29 11.62 18.37
N PRO A 194 10.51 11.03 17.20
CA PRO A 194 11.65 11.38 16.37
C PRO A 194 11.51 12.75 15.69
N ILE A 195 10.31 13.34 15.68
CA ILE A 195 10.04 14.63 15.06
C ILE A 195 9.73 15.69 16.13
N THR A 196 8.96 15.37 17.17
CA THR A 196 8.61 16.35 18.23
C THR A 196 9.56 16.32 19.44
N GLY A 197 10.29 15.22 19.66
CA GLY A 197 11.14 15.01 20.84
C GLY A 197 10.36 14.65 22.12
N GLU A 198 9.03 14.66 22.09
CA GLU A 198 8.20 14.34 23.26
C GLU A 198 8.16 12.83 23.53
N ILE A 199 7.92 12.40 24.77
CA ILE A 199 7.75 10.97 25.06
C ILE A 199 6.44 10.48 24.43
N SER A 200 6.55 9.57 23.45
CA SER A 200 5.44 8.94 22.76
C SER A 200 5.51 7.41 22.85
N THR A 201 4.38 6.75 22.61
CA THR A 201 4.35 5.27 22.55
C THR A 201 4.40 4.83 21.10
N HIS A 202 5.43 4.08 20.75
CA HIS A 202 5.62 3.53 19.43
C HIS A 202 4.88 2.20 19.27
N GLY A 203 3.89 2.18 18.37
CA GLY A 203 2.99 1.03 18.17
C GLY A 203 3.59 -0.16 17.42
N GLY A 204 4.81 -0.02 16.89
CA GLY A 204 5.47 -1.03 16.06
C GLY A 204 6.99 -1.05 16.22
N THR A 205 7.65 -1.71 15.28
CA THR A 205 9.11 -1.76 15.16
C THR A 205 9.50 -1.12 13.83
N ASP A 206 10.44 -0.17 13.86
CA ASP A 206 10.96 0.46 12.65
C ASP A 206 12.21 -0.30 12.19
N ILE A 207 12.17 -0.76 10.94
CA ILE A 207 13.21 -1.56 10.31
C ILE A 207 13.72 -0.78 9.11
N ALA A 208 14.90 -0.18 9.23
CA ALA A 208 15.54 0.55 8.14
C ALA A 208 15.92 -0.40 7.00
N ALA A 209 15.52 -0.01 5.80
CA ALA A 209 15.82 -0.69 4.55
C ALA A 209 15.78 0.33 3.39
N PRO A 210 16.52 0.11 2.30
CA PRO A 210 16.48 1.01 1.14
C PRO A 210 15.06 1.19 0.59
N GLN A 211 14.75 2.38 0.09
CA GLN A 211 13.48 2.62 -0.61
C GLN A 211 13.34 1.66 -1.81
N GLY A 212 12.15 1.13 -2.02
CA GLY A 212 11.85 0.13 -3.05
C GLY A 212 12.09 -1.32 -2.61
N THR A 213 12.68 -1.56 -1.42
CA THR A 213 12.85 -2.93 -0.89
C THR A 213 11.50 -3.64 -0.83
N PRO A 214 11.36 -4.84 -1.39
CA PRO A 214 10.12 -5.62 -1.30
C PRO A 214 9.71 -5.91 0.16
N ILE A 215 8.44 -5.63 0.48
CA ILE A 215 7.78 -5.99 1.73
C ILE A 215 6.89 -7.20 1.46
N LEU A 216 7.07 -8.25 2.27
CA LEU A 216 6.35 -9.51 2.13
C LEU A 216 5.29 -9.68 3.23
N ALA A 217 4.22 -10.40 2.91
CA ALA A 217 3.26 -10.85 3.92
C ALA A 217 3.95 -11.80 4.90
N ALA A 218 3.89 -11.47 6.19
CA ALA A 218 4.55 -12.26 7.23
C ALA A 218 3.85 -13.61 7.47
N ALA A 219 2.57 -13.72 7.12
CA ALA A 219 1.80 -14.95 7.21
C ALA A 219 0.65 -14.93 6.20
N ASP A 220 0.06 -16.09 5.94
CA ASP A 220 -1.20 -16.20 5.18
C ASP A 220 -2.28 -15.32 5.81
N GLY A 221 -3.16 -14.74 4.99
CA GLY A 221 -4.27 -13.95 5.51
C GLY A 221 -5.08 -13.21 4.45
N THR A 222 -5.90 -12.29 4.91
CA THR A 222 -6.71 -11.40 4.07
C THR A 222 -6.33 -9.95 4.35
N VAL A 223 -6.08 -9.20 3.29
CA VAL A 223 -5.81 -7.76 3.36
C VAL A 223 -7.08 -7.06 3.80
N VAL A 224 -7.05 -6.44 4.99
CA VAL A 224 -8.17 -5.68 5.55
C VAL A 224 -8.03 -4.17 5.37
N ALA A 225 -6.83 -3.71 5.00
CA ALA A 225 -6.60 -2.36 4.51
C ALA A 225 -5.40 -2.33 3.56
N ALA A 226 -5.52 -1.61 2.46
CA ALA A 226 -4.41 -1.24 1.58
C ALA A 226 -4.72 0.19 1.07
N THR A 227 -4.29 1.20 1.83
CA THR A 227 -4.70 2.59 1.57
C THR A 227 -3.73 3.61 2.18
N TRP A 228 -4.07 4.89 2.11
CA TRP A 228 -3.33 5.98 2.74
C TRP A 228 -3.85 6.28 4.16
N HIS A 229 -2.92 6.55 5.08
CA HIS A 229 -3.18 7.13 6.39
C HIS A 229 -2.13 8.22 6.67
N ASN A 230 -2.50 9.33 7.31
CA ASN A 230 -1.56 10.43 7.51
C ASN A 230 -0.33 10.05 8.35
N GLY A 231 -0.51 9.20 9.36
CA GLY A 231 0.61 8.69 10.16
C GLY A 231 1.42 7.63 9.42
N TYR A 232 0.75 6.63 8.84
CA TYR A 232 1.44 5.47 8.26
C TYR A 232 1.86 5.68 6.80
N GLY A 233 1.44 6.76 6.14
CA GLY A 233 1.57 6.90 4.69
C GLY A 233 0.73 5.84 3.97
N TYR A 234 1.25 5.31 2.86
CA TYR A 234 0.68 4.10 2.28
C TYR A 234 0.96 2.92 3.22
N TYR A 235 -0.07 2.15 3.53
CA TYR A 235 0.07 1.02 4.42
C TYR A 235 -0.79 -0.17 4.00
N VAL A 236 -0.35 -1.36 4.42
CA VAL A 236 -1.10 -2.60 4.32
C VAL A 236 -1.41 -3.11 5.72
N LYS A 237 -2.62 -3.62 5.93
CA LYS A 237 -2.97 -4.38 7.13
C LYS A 237 -3.54 -5.72 6.72
N ILE A 238 -3.02 -6.80 7.29
CA ILE A 238 -3.44 -8.17 7.00
C ILE A 238 -4.04 -8.79 8.26
N LYS A 239 -5.22 -9.39 8.15
CA LYS A 239 -5.78 -10.26 9.17
C LYS A 239 -5.40 -11.70 8.83
N HIS A 240 -4.66 -12.36 9.73
CA HIS A 240 -4.21 -13.73 9.51
C HIS A 240 -5.22 -14.75 10.04
N ASN A 241 -5.72 -14.52 11.25
CA ASN A 241 -6.71 -15.36 11.91
C ASN A 241 -7.47 -14.55 12.99
N ASN A 242 -8.19 -15.23 13.87
CA ASN A 242 -8.93 -14.58 14.96
C ASN A 242 -8.02 -13.93 16.02
N THR A 243 -6.75 -14.32 16.07
CA THR A 243 -5.78 -13.87 17.05
C THR A 243 -4.83 -12.82 16.50
N TYR A 244 -4.36 -12.98 15.27
CA TYR A 244 -3.25 -12.20 14.73
C TYR A 244 -3.62 -11.37 13.50
N SER A 245 -3.09 -10.15 13.50
CA SER A 245 -3.03 -9.27 12.33
C SER A 245 -1.66 -8.57 12.29
N THR A 246 -1.24 -8.11 11.13
CA THR A 246 -0.02 -7.30 10.95
C THR A 246 -0.32 -6.01 10.21
N LEU A 247 0.52 -5.00 10.44
CA LEU A 247 0.50 -3.72 9.72
C LEU A 247 1.89 -3.41 9.17
N TYR A 248 1.93 -2.90 7.94
CA TYR A 248 3.12 -2.52 7.20
C TYR A 248 2.95 -1.07 6.75
N GLY A 249 3.68 -0.15 7.38
CA GLY A 249 3.60 1.29 7.12
C GLY A 249 4.75 1.84 6.28
N HIS A 250 4.62 3.13 5.97
CA HIS A 250 5.54 3.99 5.22
C HIS A 250 5.87 3.49 3.82
N CYS A 251 4.99 2.73 3.20
CA CYS A 251 5.24 2.11 1.90
C CYS A 251 5.39 3.17 0.79
N SER A 252 6.19 2.88 -0.24
CA SER A 252 6.26 3.68 -1.47
C SER A 252 5.18 3.27 -2.46
N GLU A 253 4.86 1.97 -2.52
CA GLU A 253 3.94 1.35 -3.46
C GLU A 253 3.18 0.23 -2.73
N LEU A 254 1.91 0.03 -3.08
CA LEU A 254 1.11 -1.12 -2.63
C LEU A 254 0.91 -2.07 -3.82
N HIS A 255 1.12 -3.37 -3.57
CA HIS A 255 0.97 -4.44 -4.56
C HIS A 255 -0.27 -5.32 -4.30
N VAL A 256 -1.08 -4.95 -3.31
CA VAL A 256 -2.31 -5.64 -2.93
C VAL A 256 -3.44 -4.65 -2.69
N SER A 257 -4.67 -5.15 -2.72
CA SER A 257 -5.88 -4.38 -2.46
C SER A 257 -6.73 -4.98 -1.33
N THR A 258 -7.60 -4.19 -0.73
CA THR A 258 -8.47 -4.65 0.36
C THR A 258 -9.38 -5.79 -0.10
N GLY A 259 -9.49 -6.85 0.69
CA GLY A 259 -10.23 -8.07 0.38
C GLY A 259 -9.36 -9.18 -0.22
N GLN A 260 -8.18 -8.85 -0.75
CA GLN A 260 -7.29 -9.83 -1.37
C GLN A 260 -6.75 -10.84 -0.34
N LYS A 261 -6.81 -12.14 -0.67
CA LYS A 261 -6.10 -13.19 0.07
C LYS A 261 -4.63 -13.19 -0.32
N VAL A 262 -3.76 -13.34 0.67
CA VAL A 262 -2.31 -13.35 0.48
C VAL A 262 -1.69 -14.55 1.16
N LYS A 263 -0.57 -15.02 0.60
CA LYS A 263 0.25 -16.09 1.17
C LYS A 263 1.47 -15.53 1.88
N GLN A 264 1.95 -16.25 2.88
CA GLN A 264 3.23 -15.96 3.52
C GLN A 264 4.33 -15.82 2.45
N GLY A 265 5.13 -14.75 2.55
CA GLY A 265 6.19 -14.46 1.59
C GLY A 265 5.73 -13.78 0.30
N GLN A 266 4.43 -13.56 0.09
CA GLN A 266 3.93 -12.82 -1.06
C GLN A 266 4.29 -11.34 -0.99
N LEU A 267 4.71 -10.74 -2.10
CA LEU A 267 4.93 -9.29 -2.22
C LEU A 267 3.61 -8.54 -1.97
N ILE A 268 3.62 -7.63 -0.99
CA ILE A 268 2.45 -6.82 -0.64
C ILE A 268 2.68 -5.32 -0.81
N ALA A 269 3.91 -4.86 -0.68
CA ALA A 269 4.26 -3.45 -0.77
C ALA A 269 5.77 -3.29 -1.02
N LYS A 270 6.23 -2.05 -1.17
CA LYS A 270 7.65 -1.70 -1.15
C LYS A 270 7.95 -0.66 -0.08
N VAL A 271 9.12 -0.77 0.55
CA VAL A 271 9.62 0.19 1.54
C VAL A 271 9.68 1.59 0.94
N GLY A 272 9.23 2.59 1.69
CA GLY A 272 9.28 3.98 1.29
C GLY A 272 9.53 4.89 2.49
N SER A 273 9.15 6.16 2.34
CA SER A 273 9.20 7.17 3.40
C SER A 273 7.95 8.05 3.33
N THR A 274 6.78 7.44 3.20
CA THR A 274 5.50 8.17 3.11
C THR A 274 4.85 8.35 4.49
N GLY A 275 4.00 9.37 4.64
CA GLY A 275 3.38 9.69 5.92
C GLY A 275 4.35 10.32 6.92
N TYR A 276 4.23 9.98 8.19
CA TYR A 276 5.07 10.50 9.26
C TYR A 276 6.38 9.69 9.35
N SER A 277 7.34 10.02 8.46
CA SER A 277 8.61 9.31 8.33
C SER A 277 9.75 10.30 8.07
N THR A 278 10.90 10.07 8.70
CA THR A 278 12.13 10.89 8.53
C THR A 278 13.08 10.32 7.48
N GLY A 279 12.87 9.08 7.02
CA GLY A 279 13.67 8.43 5.98
C GLY A 279 13.18 7.01 5.66
N PRO A 280 13.72 6.35 4.63
CA PRO A 280 13.22 5.04 4.20
C PRO A 280 13.32 3.95 5.27
N HIS A 281 12.16 3.39 5.65
CA HIS A 281 12.07 2.25 6.58
C HIS A 281 10.69 1.57 6.49
N LEU A 282 10.60 0.35 7.01
CA LEU A 282 9.33 -0.33 7.27
C LEU A 282 8.93 -0.08 8.72
N HIS A 283 7.74 0.49 8.94
CA HIS A 283 7.07 0.43 10.24
C HIS A 283 6.22 -0.84 10.31
N TYR A 284 6.58 -1.77 11.19
CA TYR A 284 5.95 -3.08 11.29
C TYR A 284 5.25 -3.29 12.63
N GLU A 285 3.97 -3.63 12.60
CA GLU A 285 3.21 -3.97 13.82
C GLU A 285 2.75 -5.43 13.80
N VAL A 286 2.80 -6.09 14.95
CA VAL A 286 2.05 -7.31 15.22
C VAL A 286 0.93 -6.98 16.20
N ILE A 287 -0.28 -7.37 15.85
CA ILE A 287 -1.49 -7.14 16.65
C ILE A 287 -2.01 -8.50 17.10
N ARG A 288 -2.06 -8.73 18.41
CA ARG A 288 -2.57 -9.96 19.04
C ARG A 288 -3.84 -9.65 19.82
N ASN A 289 -4.96 -10.28 19.47
CA ASN A 289 -6.28 -10.07 20.08
C ASN A 289 -6.68 -8.59 20.12
N GLY A 290 -6.43 -7.86 19.03
CA GLY A 290 -6.73 -6.44 18.91
C GLY A 290 -5.74 -5.49 19.59
N VAL A 291 -4.74 -6.00 20.30
CA VAL A 291 -3.73 -5.19 21.01
C VAL A 291 -2.39 -5.26 20.28
N ARG A 292 -1.75 -4.11 20.05
CA ARG A 292 -0.39 -4.05 19.49
C ARG A 292 0.60 -4.63 20.50
N VAL A 293 1.48 -5.50 20.01
CA VAL A 293 2.50 -6.16 20.82
C VAL A 293 3.86 -5.99 20.15
N ASP A 294 4.93 -6.13 20.94
CA ASP A 294 6.29 -6.13 20.42
C ASP A 294 6.48 -7.24 19.38
N ALA A 295 6.69 -6.83 18.13
CA ALA A 295 6.82 -7.70 16.98
C ALA A 295 8.06 -8.60 17.10
N LEU A 296 9.15 -8.14 17.72
CA LEU A 296 10.41 -8.87 17.82
C LEU A 296 10.28 -10.14 18.68
N LYS A 297 9.26 -10.24 19.54
CA LYS A 297 8.96 -11.47 20.29
C LYS A 297 8.58 -12.65 19.41
N PHE A 298 8.29 -12.40 18.12
CA PHE A 298 7.95 -13.43 17.15
C PHE A 298 9.12 -13.79 16.23
N TYR A 299 10.33 -13.28 16.48
CA TYR A 299 11.51 -13.54 15.65
C TYR A 299 12.72 -13.91 16.51
N LEU A 300 13.49 -14.91 16.07
CA LEU A 300 14.74 -15.34 16.68
C LEU A 300 15.92 -14.93 15.82
N ASN A 301 17.05 -14.57 16.44
CA ASN A 301 18.29 -14.38 15.69
C ASN A 301 18.79 -15.72 15.12
N LYS A 302 19.17 -15.74 13.85
CA LYS A 302 19.98 -16.79 13.24
C LYS A 302 21.36 -16.71 13.90
N SER A 303 21.67 -17.72 14.69
CA SER A 303 23.02 -17.98 15.21
C SER A 303 24.01 -18.24 14.08
#